data_AF-B5EW64-F1
#
_entry.id   AF-B5EW64-F1
#
_cell.length_a   1.000
_cell.length_b   1.000
_cell.length_c   1.000
_cell.angle_alpha   90.00
_cell.angle_beta   90.00
_cell.angle_gamma   90.00
#
_symmetry.space_group_name_H-M   'P 1'
#
loop_
_entity.id
_entity.type
_entity.pdbx_description
1 polymer ?
#
loop_
_entity_poly.entity_id
_entity_poly.type
_entity_poly.pdbx_seq_one_letter_code
_entity_poly.pdbx_strand_id
1 'polypeptide(L)'
;MERDVKLAFFRKINKSISLEPDLLPFLNDTYTDFSLRLASEDFSLTELEQIYVSISNYSSSTYQNLVIALRLCGGISEASYTIDIDASQIMEILSSSNEAQWQGLIEAIKSKNIVKNDFFEKKRSYFTESMVTRFRRDNLTSILFTAPNYSAAINQIAILLSPFDDVLESIQQGKSHCRSSWACREIEKALSLPVGRLDQRSRNAF
;
A
#
# COMPACT_ATOMS: atom_id res chain seq x y z
N MET A 1 -7.81 -34.14 11.79
CA MET A 1 -8.80 -33.12 11.35
C MET A 1 -8.15 -31.74 11.25
N GLU A 2 -7.82 -31.04 12.34
CA GLU A 2 -7.22 -29.69 12.24
C GLU A 2 -5.88 -29.68 11.47
N ARG A 3 -4.98 -30.63 11.76
CA ARG A 3 -3.72 -30.78 11.01
C ARG A 3 -3.93 -30.97 9.50
N ASP A 4 -4.93 -31.75 9.11
CA ASP A 4 -5.24 -32.01 7.70
C ASP A 4 -5.77 -30.76 7.00
N VAL A 5 -6.58 -29.97 7.71
CA VAL A 5 -7.08 -28.67 7.23
C VAL A 5 -5.93 -27.67 7.08
N LYS A 6 -5.03 -27.56 8.07
CA LYS A 6 -3.83 -26.70 7.97
C LYS A 6 -2.95 -27.09 6.78
N LEU A 7 -2.69 -28.38 6.59
CA LEU A 7 -1.95 -28.88 5.43
C LEU A 7 -2.64 -28.54 4.10
N ALA A 8 -3.98 -28.58 4.05
CA ALA A 8 -4.73 -28.16 2.88
C ALA A 8 -4.53 -26.66 2.58
N PHE A 9 -4.54 -25.80 3.61
CA PHE A 9 -4.22 -24.37 3.45
C PHE A 9 -2.78 -24.14 2.99
N PHE A 10 -1.79 -24.80 3.59
CA PHE A 10 -0.39 -24.70 3.15
C PHE A 10 -0.23 -25.07 1.67
N ARG A 11 -0.88 -26.15 1.22
CA ARG A 11 -0.87 -26.54 -0.20
C ARG A 11 -1.51 -25.47 -1.09
N LYS A 12 -2.63 -24.88 -0.69
CA LYS A 12 -3.29 -23.80 -1.44
C LYS A 12 -2.43 -22.54 -1.52
N ILE A 13 -1.82 -22.13 -0.42
CA ILE A 13 -0.93 -20.96 -0.34
C ILE A 13 0.31 -21.17 -1.22
N ASN A 14 1.01 -22.29 -1.05
CA ASN A 14 2.18 -22.63 -1.87
C ASN A 14 1.83 -22.70 -3.36
N LYS A 15 0.69 -23.31 -3.72
CA LYS A 15 0.22 -23.33 -5.11
C LYS A 15 -0.02 -21.91 -5.65
N SER A 16 -0.61 -21.02 -4.84
CA SER A 16 -0.89 -19.64 -5.26
C SER A 16 0.42 -18.87 -5.50
N ILE A 17 1.39 -18.98 -4.58
CA ILE A 17 2.72 -18.38 -4.73
C ILE A 17 3.43 -18.90 -6.00
N SER A 18 3.34 -20.20 -6.28
CA SER A 18 3.93 -20.77 -7.50
C SER A 18 3.28 -20.26 -8.79
N LEU A 19 2.00 -19.92 -8.77
CA LEU A 19 1.27 -19.38 -9.93
C LEU A 19 1.50 -17.89 -10.11
N GLU A 20 1.62 -17.14 -9.01
CA GLU A 20 1.86 -15.70 -8.98
C GLU A 20 3.05 -15.40 -8.08
N PRO A 21 4.30 -15.46 -8.59
CA PRO A 21 5.51 -15.26 -7.79
C PRO A 21 5.58 -13.93 -7.05
N ASP A 22 4.90 -12.89 -7.57
CA ASP A 22 4.79 -11.57 -6.93
C ASP A 22 3.96 -11.58 -5.63
N LEU A 23 3.23 -12.67 -5.33
CA LEU A 23 2.54 -12.85 -4.05
C LEU A 23 3.51 -13.02 -2.89
N LEU A 24 4.68 -13.63 -3.10
CA LEU A 24 5.60 -13.89 -2.00
C LEU A 24 6.15 -12.59 -1.38
N PRO A 25 6.60 -11.59 -2.15
CA PRO A 25 6.90 -10.26 -1.62
C PRO A 25 5.73 -9.63 -0.85
N PHE A 26 4.51 -9.70 -1.39
CA PHE A 26 3.31 -9.18 -0.73
C PHE A 26 3.05 -9.83 0.63
N LEU A 27 3.16 -11.16 0.70
CA LEU A 27 2.92 -11.91 1.93
C LEU A 27 3.99 -11.64 2.98
N ASN A 28 5.26 -11.49 2.57
CA ASN A 28 6.34 -11.08 3.48
C ASN A 28 6.16 -9.64 4.00
N ASP A 29 5.62 -8.74 3.18
CA ASP A 29 5.32 -7.37 3.61
C ASP A 29 4.14 -7.31 4.58
N THR A 30 3.18 -8.23 4.44
CA THR A 30 1.91 -8.23 5.18
C THR A 30 2.00 -9.01 6.48
N TYR A 31 2.73 -10.13 6.49
CA TYR A 31 2.83 -11.06 7.61
C TYR A 31 4.28 -11.18 8.08
N THR A 32 4.51 -10.83 9.33
CA THR A 32 5.84 -10.93 9.96
C THR A 32 6.39 -12.35 9.85
N ASP A 33 7.64 -12.45 9.42
CA ASP A 33 8.37 -13.71 9.26
C ASP A 33 7.68 -14.74 8.36
N PHE A 34 6.83 -14.30 7.41
CA PHE A 34 6.00 -15.19 6.61
C PHE A 34 6.79 -16.34 5.99
N SER A 35 7.90 -16.06 5.29
CA SER A 35 8.72 -17.10 4.66
C SER A 35 9.28 -18.12 5.65
N LEU A 36 9.72 -17.66 6.84
CA LEU A 36 10.26 -18.54 7.88
C LEU A 36 9.16 -19.41 8.47
N ARG A 37 8.02 -18.80 8.80
CA ARG A 37 6.84 -19.48 9.35
C ARG A 37 6.20 -20.44 8.35
N LEU A 38 6.27 -20.12 7.05
CA LEU A 38 5.79 -21.00 5.98
C LEU A 38 6.66 -22.26 5.88
N ALA A 39 7.98 -22.11 6.03
CA ALA A 39 8.92 -23.24 6.02
C ALA A 39 8.81 -24.13 7.28
N SER A 40 8.52 -23.54 8.44
CA SER A 40 8.30 -24.28 9.70
C SER A 40 6.86 -24.75 9.91
N GLU A 41 5.95 -24.45 8.99
CA GLU A 41 4.50 -24.68 9.12
C GLU A 41 3.88 -24.06 10.41
N ASP A 42 4.48 -22.97 10.90
CA ASP A 42 4.16 -22.33 12.18
C ASP A 42 3.12 -21.20 12.04
N PHE A 43 1.91 -21.58 11.64
CA PHE A 43 0.73 -20.71 11.62
C PHE A 43 -0.44 -21.37 12.34
N SER A 44 -1.26 -20.60 13.04
CA SER A 44 -2.59 -21.07 13.45
C SER A 44 -3.52 -21.25 12.25
N LEU A 45 -4.60 -22.02 12.42
CA LEU A 45 -5.60 -22.18 11.34
C LEU A 45 -6.23 -20.82 10.95
N THR A 46 -6.53 -19.98 11.93
CA THR A 46 -7.10 -18.64 11.69
C THR A 46 -6.14 -17.74 10.90
N GLU A 47 -4.84 -17.78 11.18
CA GLU A 47 -3.85 -17.04 10.39
C GLU A 47 -3.78 -17.55 8.95
N LEU A 48 -3.85 -18.88 8.74
CA LEU A 48 -3.86 -19.46 7.39
C LEU A 48 -5.11 -19.06 6.59
N GLU A 49 -6.26 -18.99 7.25
CA GLU A 49 -7.50 -18.48 6.66
C GLU A 49 -7.36 -17.01 6.25
N GLN A 50 -6.81 -16.17 7.13
CA GLN A 50 -6.53 -14.76 6.85
C GLN A 50 -5.53 -14.57 5.72
N ILE A 51 -4.46 -15.37 5.67
CA ILE A 51 -3.47 -15.35 4.58
C ILE A 51 -4.16 -15.70 3.25
N TYR A 52 -5.01 -16.73 3.25
CA TYR A 52 -5.70 -17.13 2.03
C TYR A 52 -6.69 -16.06 1.53
N VAL A 53 -7.40 -15.40 2.45
CA VAL A 53 -8.21 -14.20 2.19
C VAL A 53 -7.36 -13.08 1.57
N SER A 54 -6.20 -12.77 2.13
CA SER A 54 -5.28 -11.76 1.58
C SER A 54 -4.76 -12.10 0.20
N ILE A 55 -4.48 -13.38 -0.09
CA ILE A 55 -4.11 -13.84 -1.44
C ILE A 55 -5.26 -13.59 -2.41
N SER A 56 -6.49 -13.97 -2.05
CA SER A 56 -7.68 -13.74 -2.87
C SER A 56 -7.88 -12.24 -3.16
N ASN A 57 -7.66 -11.40 -2.16
CA ASN A 57 -7.76 -9.94 -2.30
C ASN A 57 -6.68 -9.42 -3.24
N TYR A 58 -5.43 -9.85 -3.05
CA TYR A 58 -4.31 -9.43 -3.88
C TYR A 58 -4.57 -9.70 -5.36
N SER A 59 -5.16 -10.83 -5.74
CA SER A 59 -5.42 -11.16 -7.14
C SER A 59 -6.62 -10.40 -7.75
N SER A 60 -7.43 -9.68 -6.95
CA SER A 60 -8.56 -8.88 -7.43
C SER A 60 -8.12 -7.50 -7.92
N SER A 61 -8.42 -7.18 -9.19
CA SER A 61 -8.17 -5.84 -9.73
C SER A 61 -8.98 -4.75 -9.03
N THR A 62 -10.18 -5.08 -8.54
CA THR A 62 -11.04 -4.18 -7.77
C THR A 62 -10.33 -3.78 -6.48
N TYR A 63 -9.86 -4.77 -5.72
CA TYR A 63 -9.11 -4.55 -4.47
C TYR A 63 -7.81 -3.78 -4.72
N GLN A 64 -7.02 -4.18 -5.72
CA GLN A 64 -5.77 -3.49 -6.08
C GLN A 64 -6.02 -2.01 -6.39
N ASN A 65 -7.02 -1.70 -7.22
CA ASN A 65 -7.38 -0.32 -7.55
C ASN A 65 -7.84 0.46 -6.32
N LEU A 66 -8.60 -0.16 -5.43
CA LEU A 66 -9.04 0.44 -4.16
C LEU A 66 -7.86 0.82 -3.26
N VAL A 67 -6.90 -0.09 -3.06
CA VAL A 67 -5.68 0.19 -2.28
C VAL A 67 -4.87 1.33 -2.91
N ILE A 68 -4.74 1.36 -4.24
CA ILE A 68 -4.06 2.47 -4.92
C ILE A 68 -4.82 3.78 -4.67
N ALA A 69 -6.14 3.81 -4.81
CA ALA A 69 -6.94 5.01 -4.58
C ALA A 69 -6.79 5.53 -3.14
N LEU A 70 -6.77 4.65 -2.14
CA LEU A 70 -6.51 5.02 -0.75
C LEU A 70 -5.12 5.64 -0.56
N ARG A 71 -4.07 5.10 -1.21
CA ARG A 71 -2.73 5.73 -1.20
C ARG A 71 -2.74 7.11 -1.87
N LEU A 72 -3.44 7.26 -2.99
CA LEU A 72 -3.60 8.55 -3.67
C LEU A 72 -4.39 9.56 -2.85
N CYS A 73 -5.25 9.10 -1.93
CA CYS A 73 -5.93 9.96 -0.96
C CYS A 73 -5.01 10.44 0.19
N GLY A 74 -3.81 9.88 0.34
CA GLY A 74 -2.95 10.12 1.51
C GLY A 74 -2.97 9.00 2.55
N GLY A 75 -3.58 7.85 2.22
CA GLY A 75 -3.67 6.68 3.09
C GLY A 75 -5.02 6.56 3.80
N ILE A 76 -5.14 5.56 4.68
CA ILE A 76 -6.41 5.21 5.34
C ILE A 76 -6.92 6.34 6.24
N SER A 77 -6.05 7.01 7.00
CA SER A 77 -6.45 8.11 7.89
C SER A 77 -7.03 9.30 7.11
N GLU A 78 -6.38 9.70 6.02
CA GLU A 78 -6.89 10.78 5.17
C GLU A 78 -8.15 10.39 4.41
N ALA A 79 -8.22 9.14 3.92
CA ALA A 79 -9.43 8.63 3.31
C ALA A 79 -10.59 8.66 4.30
N SER A 80 -10.37 8.19 5.53
CA SER A 80 -11.37 8.19 6.61
C SER A 80 -11.96 9.57 6.85
N TYR A 81 -11.11 10.60 6.97
CA TYR A 81 -11.56 11.99 7.08
C TYR A 81 -12.33 12.47 5.84
N THR A 82 -11.85 12.13 4.64
CA THR A 82 -12.39 12.66 3.38
C THR A 82 -13.75 12.07 3.02
N ILE A 83 -13.93 10.77 3.22
CA ILE A 83 -15.15 10.03 2.86
C ILE A 83 -16.10 9.83 4.05
N ASP A 84 -15.73 10.31 5.25
CA ASP A 84 -16.54 10.21 6.49
C ASP A 84 -16.88 8.76 6.85
N ILE A 85 -15.86 7.90 6.82
CA ILE A 85 -15.95 6.49 7.23
C ILE A 85 -14.81 6.23 8.21
N ASP A 86 -15.08 5.55 9.33
CA ASP A 86 -14.06 5.28 10.34
C ASP A 86 -12.88 4.47 9.77
N ALA A 87 -11.65 4.80 10.20
CA ALA A 87 -10.44 4.15 9.71
C ALA A 87 -10.42 2.64 10.00
N SER A 88 -10.97 2.20 11.14
CA SER A 88 -11.09 0.78 11.48
C SER A 88 -12.09 0.07 10.57
N GLN A 89 -13.19 0.73 10.21
CA GLN A 89 -14.17 0.21 9.25
C GLN A 89 -13.56 0.07 7.85
N ILE A 90 -12.75 1.03 7.40
CA ILE A 90 -12.01 0.91 6.14
C ILE A 90 -11.09 -0.32 6.17
N MET A 91 -10.34 -0.53 7.26
CA MET A 91 -9.45 -1.69 7.40
C MET A 91 -10.21 -3.03 7.42
N GLU A 92 -11.38 -3.07 8.07
CA GLU A 92 -12.25 -4.25 8.08
C GLU A 92 -12.75 -4.58 6.67
N ILE A 93 -13.23 -3.57 5.93
CA ILE A 93 -13.68 -3.72 4.54
C ILE A 93 -12.54 -4.27 3.66
N LEU A 94 -11.32 -3.75 3.79
CA LEU A 94 -10.16 -4.25 3.04
C LEU A 94 -9.82 -5.70 3.38
N SER A 95 -10.08 -6.14 4.61
CA SER A 95 -9.77 -7.49 5.10
C SER A 95 -10.87 -8.52 4.80
N SER A 96 -12.06 -8.08 4.36
CA SER A 96 -13.27 -8.92 4.29
C SER A 96 -13.33 -9.95 3.14
N SER A 97 -12.51 -9.82 2.10
CA SER A 97 -12.71 -10.52 0.80
C SER A 97 -14.11 -10.35 0.20
N ASN A 98 -14.82 -9.26 0.55
CA ASN A 98 -16.17 -9.01 0.08
C ASN A 98 -16.20 -7.88 -0.94
N GLU A 99 -16.35 -8.24 -2.21
CA GLU A 99 -16.36 -7.28 -3.31
C GLU A 99 -17.51 -6.27 -3.20
N ALA A 100 -18.68 -6.65 -2.66
CA ALA A 100 -19.78 -5.71 -2.46
C ALA A 100 -19.42 -4.62 -1.43
N GLN A 101 -18.70 -4.97 -0.37
CA GLN A 101 -18.19 -4.00 0.60
C GLN A 101 -17.13 -3.08 -0.02
N TRP A 102 -16.26 -3.62 -0.88
CA TRP A 102 -15.30 -2.82 -1.65
C TRP A 102 -16.00 -1.84 -2.58
N GLN A 103 -17.06 -2.26 -3.28
CA GLN A 103 -17.82 -1.37 -4.16
C GLN A 103 -18.45 -0.20 -3.39
N GLY A 104 -19.00 -0.44 -2.20
CA GLY A 104 -19.49 0.64 -1.34
C GLY A 104 -18.40 1.68 -1.01
N LEU A 105 -17.19 1.22 -0.69
CA LEU A 105 -16.05 2.11 -0.43
C LEU A 105 -15.56 2.84 -1.70
N ILE A 106 -15.58 2.17 -2.85
CA ILE A 106 -15.24 2.75 -4.15
C ILE A 106 -16.19 3.90 -4.49
N GLU A 107 -17.49 3.73 -4.32
CA GLU A 107 -18.48 4.77 -4.60
C GLU A 107 -18.32 5.97 -3.65
N ALA A 108 -18.01 5.72 -2.36
CA ALA A 108 -17.66 6.78 -1.42
C ALA A 108 -16.43 7.58 -1.88
N ILE A 109 -15.37 6.90 -2.33
CA ILE A 109 -14.16 7.55 -2.87
C ILE A 109 -14.45 8.36 -4.14
N LYS A 110 -15.22 7.80 -5.09
CA LYS A 110 -15.61 8.49 -6.33
C LYS A 110 -16.41 9.76 -6.04
N SER A 111 -17.32 9.72 -5.07
CA SER A 111 -18.15 10.88 -4.70
C SER A 111 -17.34 12.11 -4.26
N LYS A 112 -16.09 11.91 -3.81
CA LYS A 112 -15.18 12.96 -3.36
C LYS A 112 -14.19 13.43 -4.43
N ASN A 113 -14.27 12.90 -5.66
CA ASN A 113 -13.35 13.21 -6.77
C ASN A 113 -11.86 13.01 -6.42
N ILE A 114 -11.54 12.09 -5.51
CA ILE A 114 -10.15 11.77 -5.12
C ILE A 114 -9.38 11.20 -6.31
N VAL A 115 -10.06 10.37 -7.11
CA VAL A 115 -9.55 9.80 -8.36
C VAL A 115 -10.51 10.10 -9.51
N LYS A 116 -10.02 9.99 -10.74
CA LYS A 116 -10.84 10.16 -11.95
C LYS A 116 -11.96 9.12 -12.00
N ASN A 117 -13.08 9.44 -12.65
CA ASN A 117 -14.24 8.53 -12.75
C ASN A 117 -13.88 7.19 -13.40
N ASP A 118 -13.01 7.21 -14.43
CA ASP A 118 -12.53 6.01 -15.13
C ASP A 118 -11.46 5.23 -14.35
N PHE A 119 -11.11 5.66 -13.13
CA PHE A 119 -9.98 5.12 -12.40
C PHE A 119 -10.12 3.63 -12.11
N PHE A 120 -11.35 3.20 -11.80
CA PHE A 120 -11.69 1.82 -11.44
C PHE A 120 -12.09 0.95 -12.64
N GLU A 121 -12.25 1.52 -13.85
CA GLU A 121 -12.68 0.80 -15.05
C GLU A 121 -11.58 -0.05 -15.68
N LYS A 122 -10.31 0.21 -15.34
CA LYS A 122 -9.14 -0.44 -15.94
C LYS A 122 -8.27 -1.06 -14.85
N LYS A 123 -7.70 -2.23 -15.15
CA LYS A 123 -6.67 -2.85 -14.30
C LYS A 123 -5.43 -1.96 -14.27
N ARG A 124 -4.95 -1.62 -13.08
CA ARG A 124 -3.71 -0.85 -12.88
C ARG A 124 -2.58 -1.75 -12.42
N SER A 125 -1.35 -1.33 -12.68
CA SER A 125 -0.17 -2.00 -12.11
C SER A 125 -0.21 -1.84 -10.60
N TYR A 126 -0.33 -2.95 -9.89
CA TYR A 126 -0.29 -2.98 -8.43
C TYR A 126 1.14 -3.20 -7.94
N PHE A 127 1.51 -2.47 -6.90
CA PHE A 127 2.80 -2.59 -6.23
C PHE A 127 2.56 -2.70 -4.73
N THR A 128 3.30 -3.56 -4.06
CA THR A 128 3.21 -3.75 -2.60
C THR A 128 3.70 -2.51 -1.86
N GLU A 129 3.39 -2.39 -0.56
CA GLU A 129 3.85 -1.23 0.22
C GLU A 129 5.38 -1.14 0.28
N SER A 130 6.10 -2.26 0.35
CA SER A 130 7.57 -2.27 0.30
C SER A 130 8.11 -1.77 -1.03
N MET A 131 7.48 -2.15 -2.15
CA MET A 131 7.85 -1.64 -3.47
C MET A 131 7.60 -0.13 -3.56
N VAL A 132 6.39 0.31 -3.18
CA VAL A 132 6.00 1.73 -3.22
C VAL A 132 6.91 2.56 -2.31
N THR A 133 7.28 2.05 -1.14
CA THR A 133 8.18 2.75 -0.21
C THR A 133 9.57 2.97 -0.83
N ARG A 134 10.11 1.97 -1.54
CA ARG A 134 11.36 2.15 -2.31
C ARG A 134 11.19 3.18 -3.42
N PHE A 135 10.07 3.15 -4.14
CA PHE A 135 9.79 4.16 -5.16
C PHE A 135 9.73 5.57 -4.58
N ARG A 136 9.06 5.76 -3.43
CA ARG A 136 8.98 7.05 -2.74
C ARG A 136 10.36 7.59 -2.40
N ARG A 137 11.22 6.75 -1.83
CA ARG A 137 12.62 7.08 -1.56
C ARG A 137 13.33 7.52 -2.83
N ASP A 138 13.37 6.65 -3.84
CA ASP A 138 14.16 6.86 -5.05
C ASP A 138 13.68 8.09 -5.84
N ASN A 139 12.36 8.27 -5.94
CA ASN A 139 11.76 9.44 -6.59
C ASN A 139 12.05 10.72 -5.80
N LEU A 140 11.89 10.72 -4.48
CA LEU A 140 12.18 11.89 -3.65
C LEU A 140 13.67 12.28 -3.75
N THR A 141 14.57 11.30 -3.63
CA THR A 141 16.01 11.52 -3.81
C THR A 141 16.31 12.12 -5.18
N SER A 142 15.73 11.57 -6.25
CA SER A 142 15.94 12.07 -7.62
C SER A 142 15.44 13.50 -7.79
N ILE A 143 14.28 13.84 -7.23
CA ILE A 143 13.73 15.20 -7.27
C ILE A 143 14.65 16.17 -6.54
N LEU A 144 15.05 15.81 -5.31
CA LEU A 144 15.89 16.67 -4.48
C LEU A 144 17.32 16.82 -5.01
N PHE A 145 17.83 15.86 -5.77
CA PHE A 145 19.14 15.98 -6.43
C PHE A 145 19.16 17.13 -7.46
N THR A 146 18.02 17.52 -7.99
CA THR A 146 17.90 18.68 -8.90
C THR A 146 17.76 20.01 -8.16
N ALA A 147 17.62 19.98 -6.82
CA ALA A 147 17.47 21.19 -6.03
C ALA A 147 18.81 21.95 -5.94
N PRO A 148 18.83 23.29 -6.11
CA PRO A 148 20.04 24.09 -5.99
C PRO A 148 20.72 24.01 -4.61
N ASN A 149 19.93 23.74 -3.56
CA ASN A 149 20.41 23.55 -2.20
C ASN A 149 19.61 22.41 -1.54
N TYR A 150 20.20 21.22 -1.54
CA TYR A 150 19.59 20.01 -0.98
C TYR A 150 19.19 20.17 0.48
N SER A 151 20.07 20.69 1.33
CA SER A 151 19.82 20.81 2.78
C SER A 151 18.68 21.79 3.08
N ALA A 152 18.61 22.91 2.35
CA ALA A 152 17.51 23.85 2.50
C ALA A 152 16.16 23.24 2.06
N ALA A 153 16.15 22.47 0.96
CA ALA A 153 14.96 21.78 0.48
C ALA A 153 14.46 20.73 1.50
N ILE A 154 15.38 19.94 2.08
CA ILE A 154 15.05 18.99 3.14
C ILE A 154 14.45 19.68 4.36
N ASN A 155 15.04 20.79 4.81
CA ASN A 155 14.51 21.52 5.96
C ASN A 155 13.11 22.08 5.69
N GLN A 156 12.83 22.55 4.47
CA GLN A 156 11.49 23.00 4.09
C GLN A 156 10.47 21.86 4.09
N ILE A 157 10.85 20.67 3.61
CA ILE A 157 9.99 19.48 3.66
C ILE A 157 9.77 19.03 5.11
N ALA A 158 10.79 19.06 5.96
CA ALA A 158 10.63 18.73 7.38
C ALA A 158 9.62 19.69 8.04
N ILE A 159 9.75 21.00 7.81
CA ILE A 159 8.80 22.00 8.32
C ILE A 159 7.38 21.74 7.80
N LEU A 160 7.23 21.38 6.53
CA LEU A 160 5.93 21.03 5.93
C LEU A 160 5.27 19.83 6.62
N LEU A 161 6.06 18.86 7.05
CA LEU A 161 5.58 17.60 7.62
C LEU A 161 5.45 17.63 9.15
N SER A 162 5.87 18.72 9.78
CA SER A 162 5.80 18.90 11.23
C SER A 162 4.35 18.77 11.75
N PRO A 163 4.12 18.10 12.89
CA PRO A 163 5.11 17.57 13.84
C PRO A 163 5.63 16.15 13.54
N PHE A 164 5.33 15.58 12.37
CA PHE A 164 5.62 14.20 12.02
C PHE A 164 6.94 14.06 11.26
N ASP A 165 8.01 14.70 11.74
CA ASP A 165 9.28 14.80 11.02
C ASP A 165 9.93 13.42 10.78
N ASP A 166 9.61 12.44 11.63
CA ASP A 166 10.01 11.03 11.53
C ASP A 166 9.50 10.33 10.25
N VAL A 167 8.40 10.83 9.66
CA VAL A 167 7.90 10.32 8.37
C VAL A 167 8.87 10.60 7.24
N LEU A 168 9.54 11.75 7.26
CA LEU A 168 10.49 12.13 6.22
C LEU A 168 11.72 11.21 6.28
N GLU A 169 12.24 10.97 7.49
CA GLU A 169 13.33 10.03 7.70
C GLU A 169 12.96 8.63 7.19
N SER A 170 11.75 8.16 7.52
CA SER A 170 11.25 6.87 7.05
C SER A 170 11.20 6.79 5.52
N ILE A 171 10.71 7.84 4.85
CA ILE A 171 10.69 7.92 3.37
C ILE A 171 12.11 7.91 2.81
N GLN A 172 13.04 8.69 3.37
CA GLN A 172 14.44 8.75 2.92
C GLN A 172 15.17 7.42 3.10
N GLN A 173 14.81 6.63 4.12
CA GLN A 173 15.37 5.31 4.36
C GLN A 173 14.69 4.23 3.51
N GLY A 174 13.57 4.53 2.85
CA GLY A 174 12.76 3.55 2.16
C GLY A 174 12.10 2.56 3.13
N LYS A 175 11.68 3.03 4.31
CA LYS A 175 10.95 2.26 5.33
C LYS A 175 9.47 2.62 5.34
N SER A 176 8.64 1.62 5.64
CA SER A 176 7.20 1.82 5.76
C SER A 176 6.89 2.72 6.95
N HIS A 177 5.93 3.61 6.77
CA HIS A 177 5.37 4.44 7.84
C HIS A 177 3.90 4.68 7.55
N CYS A 178 3.04 4.65 8.57
CA CYS A 178 1.59 4.76 8.39
C CYS A 178 1.16 6.10 7.76
N ARG A 179 1.99 7.14 7.92
CA ARG A 179 1.79 8.48 7.34
C ARG A 179 2.52 8.71 6.01
N SER A 180 3.24 7.72 5.46
CA SER A 180 4.03 7.93 4.23
C SER A 180 3.18 8.40 3.06
N SER A 181 1.98 7.82 2.89
CA SER A 181 1.06 8.23 1.82
C SER A 181 0.67 9.71 1.98
N TRP A 182 0.28 10.15 3.18
CA TRP A 182 -0.06 11.54 3.47
C TRP A 182 1.12 12.48 3.19
N ALA A 183 2.29 12.17 3.76
CA ALA A 183 3.49 12.98 3.59
C ALA A 183 3.89 13.11 2.11
N CYS A 184 3.79 12.03 1.34
CA CYS A 184 4.03 12.08 -0.11
C CYS A 184 3.03 12.98 -0.84
N ARG A 185 1.75 13.00 -0.45
CA ARG A 185 0.75 13.90 -1.05
C ARG A 185 1.03 15.36 -0.70
N GLU A 186 1.44 15.66 0.53
CA GLU A 186 1.83 17.01 0.93
C GLU A 186 3.09 17.49 0.19
N ILE A 187 4.12 16.64 0.09
CA ILE A 187 5.34 16.94 -0.68
C ILE A 187 5.01 17.20 -2.15
N GLU A 188 4.21 16.32 -2.77
CA GLU A 188 3.82 16.48 -4.18
C GLU A 188 3.09 17.80 -4.41
N LYS A 189 2.16 18.17 -3.52
CA LYS A 189 1.45 19.43 -3.58
C LYS A 189 2.40 20.63 -3.44
N ALA A 190 3.29 20.61 -2.44
CA ALA A 190 4.26 21.69 -2.21
C ALA A 190 5.22 21.88 -3.39
N LEU A 191 5.59 20.78 -4.06
CA LEU A 191 6.48 20.79 -5.22
C LEU A 191 5.73 20.90 -6.56
N SER A 192 4.40 21.10 -6.55
CA SER A 192 3.56 21.15 -7.75
C SER A 192 3.72 19.92 -8.68
N LEU A 193 3.91 18.74 -8.08
CA LEU A 193 4.02 17.47 -8.77
C LEU A 193 2.63 16.84 -8.97
N PRO A 194 2.45 16.01 -10.02
CA PRO A 194 1.24 15.22 -10.17
C PRO A 194 1.01 14.29 -8.97
N VAL A 195 -0.24 14.13 -8.55
CA VAL A 195 -0.63 13.19 -7.49
C VAL A 195 -0.17 11.77 -7.84
N GLY A 196 0.49 11.11 -6.90
CA GLY A 196 1.02 9.76 -7.09
C GLY A 196 2.41 9.71 -7.72
N ARG A 197 3.03 10.85 -8.03
CA ARG A 197 4.36 10.91 -8.68
C ARG A 197 5.43 10.16 -7.89
N LEU A 198 5.39 10.22 -6.56
CA LEU A 198 6.33 9.54 -5.66
C LEU A 198 6.04 8.03 -5.55
N ASP A 199 4.81 7.59 -5.81
CA ASP A 199 4.42 6.17 -5.75
C ASP A 199 4.72 5.41 -7.05
N GLN A 200 5.12 6.12 -8.11
CA GLN A 200 5.39 5.51 -9.41
C GLN A 200 6.77 4.85 -9.46
N ARG A 201 6.84 3.66 -10.05
CA ARG A 201 8.13 3.06 -10.41
C ARG A 201 8.90 4.02 -11.32
N SER A 202 10.05 4.52 -10.85
CA SER A 202 10.91 5.39 -11.66
C SER A 202 11.34 4.65 -12.94
N ARG A 203 11.20 5.31 -14.09
CA ARG A 203 11.71 4.78 -15.37
C ARG A 203 13.23 4.89 -15.50
N ASN A 204 13.88 5.63 -14.59
CA ASN A 204 15.29 6.00 -14.67
C ASN A 204 16.15 5.30 -13.60
N ALA A 205 15.79 4.09 -13.19
CA ALA A 205 16.73 3.22 -12.47
C ALA A 205 17.66 2.58 -13.51
N PHE A 206 18.72 3.29 -13.87
CA PHE A 206 19.92 2.71 -14.49
C PHE A 206 20.88 2.30 -13.38
#